data_AF-A0A4Z1JF02-F1
#
_entry.id   AF-A0A4Z1JF02-F1
#
_cell.length_a   1.000
_cell.length_b   1.000
_cell.length_c   1.000
_cell.angle_alpha   90.00
_cell.angle_beta   90.00
_cell.angle_gamma   90.00
#
_symmetry.space_group_name_H-M   'P 1'
#
loop_
_entity.id
_entity.type
_entity.pdbx_description
1 polymer ?
#
loop_
_entity_poly.entity_id
_entity_poly.type
_entity_poly.pdbx_seq_one_letter_code
_entity_poly.pdbx_strand_id
1 'polypeptide(L)'
;MAPPPSASLPLQQRLIQLAQTLQFAWFILTLNNRHLSLLFCIIRYGLSYITFNYYSRWATFSYRTAFISAAVTYGIVVYKAFRARARAGKANQAGLISLIADENVQYLAMALVWLFSKQYPLAMLPFGVYSVFHVATYTRTNLIPTLQPAPAGTDPKAAPKPNAMADTIGKFVKEYYDTSMGLVALLEIILWARIFLSAIAFQSGSWILIVIYTAFLRSRFAQSAFVQGQFRQVEARIDSLVGAQSTPPAARQVWEAVKGGARTFHDATDVGKYVAGAQAQKKTS
;
A
#
# COMPACT_ATOMS: atom_id res chain seq x y z
N MET A 1 -3.87 7.75 -19.26
CA MET A 1 -5.17 7.08 -19.02
C MET A 1 -5.89 7.02 -20.36
N ALA A 2 -6.75 6.03 -20.61
CA ALA A 2 -7.58 6.07 -21.83
C ALA A 2 -8.53 7.27 -21.72
N PRO A 3 -8.75 8.05 -22.79
CA PRO A 3 -9.71 9.14 -22.76
C PRO A 3 -11.12 8.58 -22.48
N PRO A 4 -11.97 9.31 -21.73
CA PRO A 4 -13.34 8.87 -21.49
C PRO A 4 -14.08 8.69 -22.82
N PRO A 5 -15.04 7.74 -22.90
CA PRO A 5 -15.84 7.52 -24.10
C PRO A 5 -16.56 8.81 -24.52
N SER A 6 -16.68 9.04 -25.83
CA SER A 6 -17.38 10.24 -26.33
C SER A 6 -18.82 10.31 -25.82
N ALA A 7 -19.22 11.51 -25.39
CA ALA A 7 -20.58 11.80 -24.93
C ALA A 7 -21.64 11.58 -26.02
N SER A 8 -21.24 11.64 -27.29
CA SER A 8 -22.12 11.43 -28.45
C SER A 8 -22.53 9.97 -28.66
N LEU A 9 -21.89 9.01 -27.98
CA LEU A 9 -22.18 7.60 -28.15
C LEU A 9 -23.36 7.15 -27.25
N PRO A 10 -24.21 6.22 -27.72
CA PRO A 10 -25.17 5.52 -26.88
C PRO A 10 -24.49 4.86 -25.67
N LEU A 11 -25.20 4.78 -24.54
CA LEU A 11 -24.66 4.23 -23.28
C LEU A 11 -24.06 2.84 -23.47
N GLN A 12 -24.72 1.96 -24.24
CA GLN A 12 -24.21 0.61 -24.52
C GLN A 12 -22.83 0.63 -25.16
N GLN A 13 -22.60 1.50 -26.15
CA GLN A 13 -21.30 1.62 -26.82
C GLN A 13 -20.23 2.21 -25.90
N ARG A 14 -20.59 3.18 -25.05
CA ARG A 14 -19.69 3.71 -24.02
C ARG A 14 -19.29 2.63 -23.01
N LEU A 15 -20.23 1.78 -22.59
CA LEU A 15 -19.97 0.65 -21.70
C LEU A 15 -19.11 -0.41 -22.37
N ILE A 16 -19.31 -0.71 -23.67
CA ILE A 16 -18.46 -1.64 -24.43
C ILE A 16 -17.04 -1.07 -24.58
N GLN A 17 -16.89 0.21 -24.89
CA GLN A 17 -15.57 0.87 -24.97
C GLN A 17 -14.87 0.89 -23.61
N LEU A 18 -15.60 1.22 -22.55
CA LEU A 18 -15.09 1.10 -21.20
C LEU A 18 -14.65 -0.35 -20.96
N ALA A 19 -15.46 -1.34 -21.33
CA ALA A 19 -15.17 -2.75 -21.16
C ALA A 19 -13.92 -3.26 -21.89
N GLN A 20 -13.60 -2.65 -23.03
CA GLN A 20 -12.41 -2.93 -23.81
C GLN A 20 -11.14 -2.28 -23.21
N THR A 21 -11.27 -1.37 -22.25
CA THR A 21 -10.10 -0.77 -21.61
C THR A 21 -9.43 -1.76 -20.66
N LEU A 22 -8.10 -1.77 -20.66
CA LEU A 22 -7.31 -2.47 -19.64
C LEU A 22 -7.66 -2.03 -18.22
N GLN A 23 -8.16 -0.81 -18.03
CA GLN A 23 -8.57 -0.28 -16.73
C GLN A 23 -9.91 -0.86 -16.27
N PHE A 24 -10.83 -1.13 -17.19
CA PHE A 24 -12.06 -1.85 -16.87
C PHE A 24 -11.83 -3.35 -16.79
N ALA A 25 -10.98 -3.97 -17.61
CA ALA A 25 -10.57 -5.35 -17.38
C ALA A 25 -9.87 -5.49 -16.01
N TRP A 26 -9.14 -4.45 -15.58
CA TRP A 26 -8.60 -4.33 -14.23
C TRP A 26 -9.70 -4.24 -13.17
N PHE A 27 -10.75 -3.46 -13.43
CA PHE A 27 -11.91 -3.28 -12.55
C PHE A 27 -12.86 -4.50 -12.52
N ILE A 28 -13.15 -5.17 -13.64
CA ILE A 28 -14.22 -6.18 -13.78
C ILE A 28 -13.67 -7.61 -14.04
N LEU A 29 -12.65 -7.78 -14.87
CA LEU A 29 -12.40 -9.06 -15.54
C LEU A 29 -11.17 -9.83 -15.01
N THR A 30 -11.31 -10.45 -13.85
CA THR A 30 -11.04 -11.89 -13.57
C THR A 30 -11.55 -12.17 -12.15
N LEU A 31 -12.77 -12.72 -12.06
CA LEU A 31 -13.51 -13.07 -10.84
C LEU A 31 -13.72 -11.91 -9.84
N ASN A 32 -14.66 -11.01 -10.20
CA ASN A 32 -15.30 -10.00 -9.34
C ASN A 32 -14.35 -8.97 -8.67
N ASN A 33 -14.11 -7.83 -9.33
CA ASN A 33 -13.56 -6.61 -8.74
C ASN A 33 -12.37 -6.78 -7.78
N ARG A 34 -11.12 -6.83 -8.24
CA ARG A 34 -9.96 -7.08 -7.36
C ARG A 34 -9.92 -6.27 -6.06
N HIS A 35 -10.19 -4.96 -6.11
CA HIS A 35 -10.28 -4.13 -4.92
C HIS A 35 -11.59 -4.31 -4.13
N LEU A 36 -12.74 -4.50 -4.77
CA LEU A 36 -14.00 -4.74 -4.04
C LEU A 36 -14.10 -6.16 -3.47
N SER A 37 -13.53 -7.16 -4.13
CA SER A 37 -13.35 -8.52 -3.64
C SER A 37 -12.34 -8.55 -2.51
N LEU A 38 -11.23 -7.83 -2.62
CA LEU A 38 -10.32 -7.64 -1.48
C LEU A 38 -11.06 -6.98 -0.31
N LEU A 39 -11.81 -5.88 -0.53
CA LEU A 39 -12.60 -5.23 0.52
C LEU A 39 -13.69 -6.15 1.08
N PHE A 40 -14.40 -6.89 0.23
CA PHE A 40 -15.41 -7.86 0.64
C PHE A 40 -14.81 -9.00 1.46
N CYS A 41 -13.66 -9.54 1.04
CA CYS A 41 -12.92 -10.55 1.77
C CYS A 41 -12.40 -10.02 3.11
N ILE A 42 -11.96 -8.76 3.18
CA ILE A 42 -11.57 -8.11 4.44
C ILE A 42 -12.77 -7.96 5.36
N ILE A 43 -13.91 -7.45 4.86
CA ILE A 43 -15.14 -7.29 5.65
C ILE A 43 -15.61 -8.65 6.17
N ARG A 44 -15.68 -9.67 5.30
CA ARG A 44 -16.11 -11.01 5.67
C ARG A 44 -15.16 -11.68 6.65
N TYR A 45 -13.84 -11.54 6.44
CA TYR A 45 -12.85 -12.01 7.41
C TYR A 45 -12.97 -11.26 8.74
N GLY A 46 -13.23 -9.95 8.70
CA GLY A 46 -13.50 -9.14 9.89
C GLY A 46 -14.69 -9.66 10.69
N LEU A 47 -15.78 -10.05 10.02
CA LEU A 47 -16.93 -10.71 10.67
C LEU A 47 -16.54 -12.06 11.29
N SER A 48 -15.72 -12.86 10.61
CA SER A 48 -15.17 -14.11 11.16
C SER A 48 -14.24 -13.88 12.36
N TYR A 49 -13.53 -12.74 12.41
CA TYR A 49 -12.68 -12.37 13.53
C TYR A 49 -13.51 -11.93 14.75
N ILE A 50 -14.57 -11.14 14.54
CA ILE A 50 -15.50 -10.71 15.60
C ILE A 50 -16.26 -11.91 16.18
N THR A 51 -16.60 -12.91 15.35
CA THR A 51 -17.25 -14.16 15.79
C THR A 51 -16.27 -15.21 16.30
N PHE A 52 -14.99 -14.85 16.49
CA PHE A 52 -13.90 -15.73 16.94
C PHE A 52 -13.70 -17.01 16.11
N ASN A 53 -14.18 -17.03 14.86
CA ASN A 53 -14.11 -18.17 13.93
C ASN A 53 -13.14 -17.90 12.76
N TYR A 54 -11.93 -17.44 13.11
CA TYR A 54 -10.92 -16.94 12.17
C TYR A 54 -10.18 -18.04 11.38
N TYR A 55 -10.34 -19.32 11.78
CA TYR A 55 -9.82 -20.49 11.06
C TYR A 55 -10.87 -21.27 10.26
N SER A 56 -12.11 -20.79 10.17
CA SER A 56 -13.12 -21.45 9.33
C SER A 56 -12.66 -21.59 7.87
N ARG A 57 -13.20 -22.59 7.17
CA ARG A 57 -12.97 -22.78 5.73
C ARG A 57 -13.22 -21.48 4.94
N TRP A 58 -14.28 -20.76 5.28
CA TRP A 58 -14.64 -19.50 4.64
C TRP A 58 -13.72 -18.33 5.00
N ALA A 59 -13.21 -18.26 6.24
CA ALA A 59 -12.22 -17.26 6.64
C ALA A 59 -10.88 -17.50 5.92
N THR A 60 -10.45 -18.75 5.83
CA THR A 60 -9.23 -19.13 5.09
C THR A 60 -9.37 -18.84 3.61
N PHE A 61 -10.49 -19.21 3.00
CA PHE A 61 -10.77 -18.89 1.61
C PHE A 61 -10.76 -17.39 1.34
N SER A 62 -11.42 -16.59 2.19
CA SER A 62 -11.47 -15.13 2.05
C SER A 62 -10.08 -14.50 2.19
N TYR A 63 -9.28 -14.94 3.18
CA TYR A 63 -7.92 -14.46 3.40
C TYR A 63 -7.01 -14.74 2.19
N ARG A 64 -7.00 -15.99 1.71
CA ARG A 64 -6.15 -16.37 0.56
C ARG A 64 -6.59 -15.65 -0.71
N THR A 65 -7.90 -15.53 -0.93
CA THR A 65 -8.45 -14.80 -2.09
C THR A 65 -8.08 -13.32 -2.04
N ALA A 66 -8.10 -12.69 -0.86
CA ALA A 66 -7.68 -11.29 -0.69
C ALA A 66 -6.21 -11.08 -1.12
N PHE A 67 -5.30 -11.96 -0.70
CA PHE A 67 -3.88 -11.85 -1.07
C PHE A 67 -3.58 -12.26 -2.51
N ILE A 68 -4.31 -13.21 -3.10
CA ILE A 68 -4.26 -13.47 -4.55
C ILE A 68 -4.67 -12.21 -5.31
N SER A 69 -5.79 -11.60 -4.92
CA SER A 69 -6.29 -10.37 -5.53
C SER A 69 -5.26 -9.23 -5.42
N ALA A 70 -4.66 -9.05 -4.24
CA ALA A 70 -3.59 -8.08 -4.02
C ALA A 70 -2.37 -8.35 -4.91
N ALA A 71 -1.88 -9.59 -4.91
CA ALA A 71 -0.69 -9.98 -5.70
C ALA A 71 -0.91 -9.75 -7.19
N VAL A 72 -2.08 -10.12 -7.72
CA VAL A 72 -2.40 -9.86 -9.14
C VAL A 72 -2.49 -8.36 -9.42
N THR A 73 -3.10 -7.58 -8.53
CA THR A 73 -3.23 -6.12 -8.70
C THR A 73 -1.87 -5.44 -8.76
N TYR A 74 -1.02 -5.69 -7.77
CA TYR A 74 0.31 -5.10 -7.73
C TYR A 74 1.21 -5.66 -8.84
N GLY A 75 1.07 -6.95 -9.20
CA GLY A 75 1.78 -7.55 -10.32
C GLY A 75 1.53 -6.83 -11.65
N ILE A 76 0.27 -6.43 -11.91
CA ILE A 76 -0.07 -5.63 -13.10
C ILE A 76 0.56 -4.24 -13.03
N VAL A 77 0.50 -3.57 -11.88
CA VAL A 77 1.10 -2.22 -11.71
C VAL A 77 2.61 -2.26 -11.95
N VAL A 78 3.28 -3.24 -11.36
CA VAL A 78 4.72 -3.49 -11.54
C VAL A 78 5.04 -3.77 -13.00
N TYR A 79 4.28 -4.66 -13.66
CA TYR A 79 4.48 -4.96 -15.08
C TYR A 79 4.32 -3.73 -15.97
N LYS A 80 3.30 -2.90 -15.73
CA LYS A 80 3.08 -1.66 -16.49
C LYS A 80 4.20 -0.65 -16.26
N ALA A 81 4.66 -0.49 -15.02
CA ALA A 81 5.77 0.39 -14.68
C ALA A 81 7.07 -0.07 -15.36
N PHE A 82 7.36 -1.37 -15.32
CA PHE A 82 8.52 -1.97 -15.98
C PHE A 82 8.48 -1.79 -17.50
N ARG A 83 7.34 -2.13 -18.14
CA ARG A 83 7.17 -1.99 -19.60
C ARG A 83 7.27 -0.54 -20.06
N ALA A 84 6.74 0.42 -19.28
CA ALA A 84 6.87 1.84 -19.59
C ALA A 84 8.34 2.31 -19.53
N ARG A 85 9.09 1.88 -18.51
CA ARG A 85 10.54 2.19 -18.38
C ARG A 85 11.36 1.56 -19.50
N ALA A 86 11.03 0.34 -19.92
CA ALA A 86 11.67 -0.34 -21.04
C ALA A 86 11.46 0.39 -22.37
N ARG A 87 10.23 0.86 -22.64
CA ARG A 87 9.93 1.66 -23.83
C ARG A 87 10.64 3.02 -23.84
N ALA A 88 10.92 3.59 -22.67
CA ALA A 88 11.65 4.85 -22.56
C ALA A 88 13.18 4.71 -22.72
N GLY A 89 13.69 3.53 -23.07
CA GLY A 89 15.14 3.27 -23.18
C GLY A 89 15.89 3.30 -21.83
N LYS A 90 15.16 3.39 -20.71
CA LYS A 90 15.70 3.50 -19.35
C LYS A 90 15.76 2.17 -18.60
N ALA A 91 15.47 1.04 -19.27
CA ALA A 91 15.53 -0.29 -18.66
C ALA A 91 16.88 -0.59 -18.00
N ASN A 92 17.98 -0.11 -18.57
CA ASN A 92 19.34 -0.36 -18.08
C ASN A 92 19.86 0.72 -17.11
N GLN A 93 19.14 1.85 -16.93
CA GLN A 93 19.56 2.94 -16.02
C GLN A 93 19.05 2.78 -14.59
N ALA A 94 17.96 2.03 -14.40
CA ALA A 94 17.48 1.65 -13.08
C ALA A 94 18.04 0.26 -12.74
N GLY A 95 19.19 0.22 -12.06
CA GLY A 95 19.72 -1.06 -11.55
C GLY A 95 18.68 -1.80 -10.70
N LEU A 96 18.84 -3.12 -10.52
CA LEU A 96 17.92 -3.98 -9.75
C LEU A 96 17.44 -3.36 -8.42
N ILE A 97 18.33 -2.60 -7.76
CA ILE A 97 18.09 -1.88 -6.51
C ILE A 97 16.95 -0.85 -6.64
N SER A 98 16.89 -0.09 -7.74
CA SER A 98 15.82 0.88 -7.99
C SER A 98 14.45 0.21 -8.16
N LEU A 99 14.41 -1.01 -8.68
CA LEU A 99 13.16 -1.73 -8.89
C LEU A 99 12.64 -2.35 -7.60
N ILE A 100 13.53 -2.89 -6.76
CA ILE A 100 13.20 -3.41 -5.43
C ILE A 100 12.79 -2.27 -4.48
N ALA A 101 13.34 -1.08 -4.70
CA ALA A 101 12.93 0.14 -4.01
C ALA A 101 11.55 0.67 -4.46
N ASP A 102 10.93 0.16 -5.52
CA ASP A 102 9.58 0.60 -5.91
C ASP A 102 8.54 0.10 -4.91
N GLU A 103 7.69 0.99 -4.37
CA GLU A 103 6.70 0.61 -3.35
C GLU A 103 5.74 -0.46 -3.86
N ASN A 104 5.41 -0.46 -5.15
CA ASN A 104 4.48 -1.43 -5.74
C ASN A 104 5.11 -2.83 -5.77
N VAL A 105 6.42 -2.91 -5.97
CA VAL A 105 7.18 -4.17 -5.91
C VAL A 105 7.25 -4.66 -4.47
N GLN A 106 7.45 -3.76 -3.50
CA GLN A 106 7.44 -4.10 -2.08
C GLN A 106 6.08 -4.66 -1.64
N TYR A 107 4.97 -4.01 -2.00
CA TYR A 107 3.63 -4.50 -1.69
C TYR A 107 3.28 -5.81 -2.43
N LEU A 108 3.76 -5.99 -3.67
CA LEU A 108 3.65 -7.27 -4.38
C LEU A 108 4.36 -8.40 -3.63
N ALA A 109 5.62 -8.18 -3.25
CA ALA A 109 6.40 -9.15 -2.50
C ALA A 109 5.70 -9.50 -1.17
N MET A 110 5.21 -8.48 -0.45
CA MET A 110 4.48 -8.71 0.79
C MET A 110 3.17 -9.47 0.56
N ALA A 111 2.41 -9.17 -0.50
CA ALA A 111 1.19 -9.90 -0.82
C ALA A 111 1.46 -11.40 -1.04
N LEU A 112 2.57 -11.74 -1.72
CA LEU A 112 2.99 -13.13 -1.90
C LEU A 112 3.44 -13.79 -0.59
N VAL A 113 4.20 -13.08 0.25
CA VAL A 113 4.61 -13.58 1.58
C VAL A 113 3.38 -13.91 2.43
N TRP A 114 2.40 -13.01 2.48
CA TRP A 114 1.15 -13.21 3.22
C TRP A 114 0.28 -14.32 2.63
N LEU A 115 0.34 -14.51 1.32
CA LEU A 115 -0.38 -15.59 0.64
C LEU A 115 0.10 -16.98 1.09
N PHE A 116 1.37 -17.14 1.45
CA PHE A 116 1.93 -18.43 1.87
C PHE A 116 2.17 -18.54 3.38
N SER A 117 2.16 -17.42 4.12
CA SER A 117 2.31 -17.45 5.58
C SER A 117 1.05 -17.95 6.30
N LYS A 118 1.17 -18.11 7.63
CA LYS A 118 0.01 -18.20 8.53
C LYS A 118 -0.84 -16.93 8.42
N GLN A 119 -2.12 -17.01 8.82
CA GLN A 119 -3.04 -15.89 8.69
C GLN A 119 -2.69 -14.77 9.67
N TYR A 120 -2.34 -13.59 9.13
CA TYR A 120 -2.17 -12.35 9.88
C TYR A 120 -3.26 -11.35 9.48
N PRO A 121 -4.37 -11.23 10.22
CA PRO A 121 -5.49 -10.36 9.89
C PRO A 121 -5.08 -8.90 9.64
N LEU A 122 -4.21 -8.39 10.51
CA LEU A 122 -3.67 -7.03 10.46
C LEU A 122 -2.96 -6.74 9.12
N ALA A 123 -2.38 -7.75 8.49
CA ALA A 123 -1.69 -7.60 7.21
C ALA A 123 -2.61 -7.23 6.05
N MET A 124 -3.92 -7.49 6.16
CA MET A 124 -4.87 -7.11 5.11
C MET A 124 -5.26 -5.64 5.16
N LEU A 125 -5.17 -5.00 6.33
CA LEU A 125 -5.71 -3.65 6.54
C LEU A 125 -5.01 -2.58 5.67
N PRO A 126 -3.67 -2.54 5.53
CA PRO A 126 -3.01 -1.63 4.60
C PRO A 126 -3.54 -1.77 3.17
N PHE A 127 -3.66 -3.01 2.67
CA PHE A 127 -4.19 -3.29 1.33
C PHE A 127 -5.65 -2.87 1.18
N GLY A 128 -6.45 -3.00 2.25
CA GLY A 128 -7.83 -2.52 2.31
C GLY A 128 -7.92 -1.01 2.13
N VAL A 129 -7.13 -0.24 2.88
CA VAL A 129 -7.10 1.23 2.78
C VAL A 129 -6.74 1.65 1.35
N TYR A 130 -5.65 1.13 0.78
CA TYR A 130 -5.29 1.42 -0.63
C TYR A 130 -6.42 1.08 -1.59
N SER A 131 -7.12 -0.03 -1.36
CA SER A 131 -8.22 -0.47 -2.22
C SER A 131 -9.40 0.49 -2.21
N VAL A 132 -9.74 1.11 -1.08
CA VAL A 132 -10.79 2.14 -1.00
C VAL A 132 -10.45 3.33 -1.91
N PHE A 133 -9.22 3.85 -1.82
CA PHE A 133 -8.78 4.99 -2.63
C PHE A 133 -8.71 4.65 -4.12
N HIS A 134 -8.30 3.43 -4.46
CA HIS A 134 -8.31 2.95 -5.84
C HIS A 134 -9.72 2.87 -6.41
N VAL A 135 -10.68 2.31 -5.67
CA VAL A 135 -12.09 2.26 -6.08
C VAL A 135 -12.66 3.67 -6.21
N ALA A 136 -12.45 4.54 -5.23
CA ALA A 136 -12.91 5.93 -5.26
C ALA A 136 -12.38 6.68 -6.48
N THR A 137 -11.07 6.60 -6.72
CA THR A 137 -10.42 7.26 -7.86
C THR A 137 -10.92 6.70 -9.18
N TYR A 138 -11.07 5.38 -9.31
CA TYR A 138 -11.58 4.74 -10.52
C TYR A 138 -13.02 5.14 -10.80
N THR A 139 -13.88 5.14 -9.77
CA THR A 139 -15.27 5.60 -9.87
C THR A 139 -15.34 7.04 -10.38
N ARG A 140 -14.52 7.93 -9.81
CA ARG A 140 -14.45 9.34 -10.20
C ARG A 140 -13.97 9.56 -11.64
N THR A 141 -12.94 8.84 -12.05
CA THR A 141 -12.20 9.13 -13.30
C THR A 141 -12.69 8.33 -14.50
N ASN A 142 -13.32 7.18 -14.29
CA ASN A 142 -13.72 6.28 -15.37
C ASN A 142 -15.22 5.97 -15.33
N LEU A 143 -15.74 5.56 -14.17
CA LEU A 143 -17.12 5.08 -14.06
C LEU A 143 -18.12 6.22 -14.24
N ILE A 144 -17.96 7.32 -13.49
CA ILE A 144 -18.85 8.48 -13.55
C ILE A 144 -18.86 9.11 -14.95
N PRO A 145 -17.71 9.44 -15.59
CA PRO A 145 -17.72 9.99 -16.94
C PRO A 145 -18.32 9.05 -17.99
N THR A 146 -18.24 7.72 -17.79
CA THR A 146 -18.84 6.75 -18.72
C THR A 146 -20.37 6.74 -18.60
N LEU A 147 -20.90 6.79 -17.37
CA LEU A 147 -22.34 6.76 -17.10
C LEU A 147 -23.01 8.10 -17.37
N GLN A 148 -22.35 9.18 -16.92
CA GLN A 148 -22.82 10.56 -16.97
C GLN A 148 -21.77 11.44 -17.67
N PRO A 149 -21.61 11.30 -18.99
CA PRO A 149 -20.67 12.10 -19.74
C PRO A 149 -21.12 13.57 -19.69
N ALA A 150 -20.16 14.48 -19.60
CA ALA A 150 -20.46 15.89 -19.76
C ALA A 150 -21.12 16.10 -21.14
N PRO A 151 -22.16 16.94 -21.26
CA PRO A 151 -22.71 17.31 -22.55
C PRO A 151 -21.57 17.79 -23.45
N ALA A 152 -21.55 17.35 -24.71
CA ALA A 152 -20.59 17.87 -25.68
C ALA A 152 -20.83 19.38 -25.81
N GLY A 153 -19.98 20.17 -25.16
CA GLY A 153 -20.02 21.62 -25.28
C GLY A 153 -19.71 21.98 -26.73
N THR A 154 -20.45 22.95 -27.27
CA THR A 154 -20.16 23.57 -28.57
C THR A 154 -18.86 24.38 -28.56
N ASP A 155 -18.26 24.59 -27.39
CA ASP A 155 -17.04 25.37 -27.18
C ASP A 155 -15.93 24.50 -26.56
N PRO A 156 -14.81 24.25 -27.27
CA PRO A 156 -13.66 23.47 -26.76
C PRO A 156 -13.00 24.04 -25.50
N LYS A 157 -13.30 25.28 -25.13
CA LYS A 157 -12.76 25.97 -23.94
C LYS A 157 -13.73 25.97 -22.75
N ALA A 158 -14.97 25.52 -22.91
CA ALA A 158 -15.92 25.49 -21.81
C ALA A 158 -15.54 24.38 -20.80
N ALA A 159 -15.37 24.77 -19.55
CA ALA A 159 -15.10 23.81 -18.47
C ALA A 159 -16.23 22.75 -18.43
N PRO A 160 -15.90 21.44 -18.36
CA PRO A 160 -16.91 20.39 -18.26
C PRO A 160 -17.87 20.68 -17.12
N LYS A 161 -19.17 20.51 -17.35
CA LYS A 161 -20.20 20.74 -16.33
C LYS A 161 -19.86 19.90 -15.08
N PRO A 162 -19.75 20.52 -13.88
CA PRO A 162 -19.31 19.81 -12.68
C PRO A 162 -20.28 18.68 -12.33
N ASN A 163 -19.74 17.48 -12.10
CA ASN A 163 -20.50 16.33 -11.63
C ASN A 163 -20.40 16.26 -10.11
N ALA A 164 -21.50 16.54 -9.42
CA ALA A 164 -21.55 16.63 -7.95
C ALA A 164 -21.04 15.36 -7.24
N MET A 165 -21.26 14.18 -7.83
CA MET A 165 -20.75 12.91 -7.29
C MET A 165 -19.24 12.79 -7.49
N ALA A 166 -18.72 13.15 -8.66
CA ALA A 166 -17.28 13.15 -8.92
C ALA A 166 -16.53 14.18 -8.04
N ASP A 167 -17.17 15.31 -7.74
CA ASP A 167 -16.61 16.33 -6.86
C ASP A 167 -16.61 15.88 -5.39
N THR A 168 -17.70 15.25 -4.93
CA THR A 168 -17.76 14.67 -3.57
C THR A 168 -16.69 13.61 -3.37
N ILE A 169 -16.53 12.69 -4.33
CA ILE A 169 -15.45 11.68 -4.27
C ILE A 169 -14.08 12.35 -4.32
N GLY A 170 -13.93 13.42 -5.12
CA GLY A 170 -12.69 14.19 -5.17
C GLY A 170 -12.34 14.86 -3.84
N LYS A 171 -13.33 15.41 -3.14
CA LYS A 171 -13.17 15.98 -1.79
C LYS A 171 -12.81 14.90 -0.79
N PHE A 172 -13.55 13.79 -0.77
CA PHE A 172 -13.25 12.63 0.08
C PHE A 172 -11.80 12.16 -0.09
N VAL A 173 -11.35 11.95 -1.33
CA VAL A 173 -9.97 11.51 -1.59
C VAL A 173 -8.98 12.53 -1.04
N LYS A 174 -9.16 13.83 -1.30
CA LYS A 174 -8.22 14.87 -0.83
C LYS A 174 -8.19 14.99 0.70
N GLU A 175 -9.36 15.01 1.32
CA GLU A 175 -9.52 15.22 2.76
C GLU A 175 -8.95 14.05 3.57
N TYR A 176 -9.19 12.82 3.12
CA TYR A 176 -8.81 11.63 3.88
C TYR A 176 -7.50 10.98 3.44
N TYR A 177 -6.86 11.44 2.34
CA TYR A 177 -5.63 10.82 1.84
C TYR A 177 -4.50 10.84 2.89
N ASP A 178 -4.14 12.00 3.43
CA ASP A 178 -3.03 12.14 4.37
C ASP A 178 -3.29 11.37 5.67
N THR A 179 -4.50 11.50 6.22
CA THR A 179 -4.93 10.76 7.41
C THR A 179 -4.87 9.25 7.17
N SER A 180 -5.31 8.79 6.00
CA SER A 180 -5.28 7.36 5.65
C SER A 180 -3.87 6.83 5.41
N MET A 181 -2.98 7.63 4.82
CA MET A 181 -1.57 7.26 4.70
C MET A 181 -0.87 7.20 6.05
N GLY A 182 -1.21 8.10 6.98
CA GLY A 182 -0.79 8.02 8.37
C GLY A 182 -1.30 6.75 9.06
N LEU A 183 -2.56 6.38 8.85
CA LEU A 183 -3.15 5.14 9.36
C LEU A 183 -2.43 3.90 8.79
N VAL A 184 -2.16 3.86 7.49
CA VAL A 184 -1.40 2.77 6.85
C VAL A 184 -0.03 2.64 7.50
N ALA A 185 0.70 3.75 7.66
CA ALA A 185 2.00 3.75 8.32
C ALA A 185 1.93 3.22 9.77
N LEU A 186 0.91 3.61 10.52
CA LEU A 186 0.70 3.11 11.88
C LEU A 186 0.39 1.60 11.89
N LEU A 187 -0.47 1.13 10.99
CA LEU A 187 -0.79 -0.29 10.83
C LEU A 187 0.46 -1.10 10.46
N GLU A 188 1.33 -0.56 9.61
CA GLU A 188 2.59 -1.20 9.24
C GLU A 188 3.52 -1.38 10.44
N ILE A 189 3.62 -0.36 11.31
CA ILE A 189 4.42 -0.40 12.54
C ILE A 189 3.82 -1.38 13.56
N ILE A 190 2.50 -1.34 13.77
CA ILE A 190 1.79 -2.26 14.67
C ILE A 190 1.97 -3.71 14.20
N LEU A 191 1.90 -3.95 12.89
CA LEU A 191 2.11 -5.28 12.32
C LEU A 191 3.54 -5.77 12.57
N TRP A 192 4.55 -4.90 12.44
CA TRP A 192 5.93 -5.26 12.80
C TRP A 192 6.04 -5.64 14.27
N ALA A 193 5.48 -4.83 15.17
CA ALA A 193 5.49 -5.11 16.60
C ALA A 193 4.81 -6.45 16.93
N ARG A 194 3.68 -6.76 16.27
CA ARG A 194 2.98 -8.03 16.45
C ARG A 194 3.81 -9.23 15.98
N ILE A 195 4.52 -9.11 14.85
CA ILE A 195 5.41 -10.17 14.32
C ILE A 195 6.63 -10.32 15.23
N PHE A 196 7.19 -9.22 15.72
CA PHE A 196 8.32 -9.20 16.65
C PHE A 196 7.99 -9.94 17.95
N LEU A 197 6.80 -9.70 18.52
CA LEU A 197 6.31 -10.46 19.67
C LEU A 197 6.15 -11.96 19.36
N SER A 198 5.68 -12.31 18.15
CA SER A 198 5.64 -13.71 17.69
C SER A 198 7.03 -14.33 17.51
N ALA A 199 8.06 -13.54 17.18
CA ALA A 199 9.45 -13.98 17.09
C ALA A 199 10.06 -14.26 18.45
N ILE A 200 9.86 -13.35 19.41
CA ILE A 200 10.27 -13.54 20.82
C ILE A 200 9.57 -14.77 21.43
N ALA A 201 8.30 -15.00 21.10
CA ALA A 201 7.55 -16.17 21.54
C ALA A 201 7.89 -17.46 20.74
N PHE A 202 8.93 -17.46 19.90
CA PHE A 202 9.41 -18.60 19.09
C PHE A 202 8.32 -19.32 18.28
N GLN A 203 7.31 -18.59 17.82
CA GLN A 203 6.25 -19.17 16.99
C GLN A 203 6.82 -19.64 15.65
N SER A 204 6.44 -20.83 15.18
CA SER A 204 7.02 -21.39 13.94
C SER A 204 6.79 -20.46 12.74
N GLY A 205 7.88 -20.09 12.06
CA GLY A 205 7.91 -19.21 10.89
C GLY A 205 8.04 -17.71 11.19
N SER A 206 7.95 -17.27 12.45
CA SER A 206 8.01 -15.84 12.81
C SER A 206 9.39 -15.23 12.61
N TRP A 207 10.47 -16.00 12.77
CA TRP A 207 11.85 -15.55 12.53
C TRP A 207 12.12 -15.18 11.07
N ILE A 208 11.57 -15.93 10.12
CA ILE A 208 11.68 -15.60 8.69
C ILE A 208 10.84 -14.37 8.39
N LEU A 209 9.61 -14.33 8.92
CA LEU A 209 8.69 -13.20 8.71
C LEU A 209 9.22 -11.89 9.30
N ILE A 210 9.84 -11.90 10.48
CA ILE A 210 10.38 -10.68 11.08
C ILE A 210 11.53 -10.13 10.25
N VAL A 211 12.40 -10.98 9.69
CA VAL A 211 13.50 -10.53 8.80
C VAL A 211 12.94 -9.87 7.54
N ILE A 212 12.03 -10.55 6.83
CA ILE A 212 11.41 -10.04 5.61
C ILE A 212 10.65 -8.74 5.89
N TYR A 213 9.83 -8.72 6.94
CA TYR A 213 9.00 -7.57 7.27
C TYR A 213 9.81 -6.39 7.80
N THR A 214 10.94 -6.64 8.47
CA THR A 214 11.89 -5.58 8.87
C THR A 214 12.52 -4.93 7.64
N ALA A 215 12.92 -5.72 6.63
CA ALA A 215 13.44 -5.16 5.38
C ALA A 215 12.39 -4.30 4.65
N PHE A 216 11.13 -4.78 4.60
CA PHE A 216 10.00 -4.01 4.09
C PHE A 216 9.82 -2.69 4.85
N LEU A 217 9.69 -2.74 6.18
CA LEU A 217 9.45 -1.54 6.99
C LEU A 217 10.63 -0.57 6.95
N ARG A 218 11.86 -1.07 6.86
CA ARG A 218 13.07 -0.25 6.70
C ARG A 218 13.07 0.50 5.37
N SER A 219 12.67 -0.17 4.29
CA SER A 219 12.50 0.48 2.97
C SER A 219 11.41 1.54 3.03
N ARG A 220 10.27 1.22 3.66
CA ARG A 220 9.17 2.16 3.87
C ARG A 220 9.58 3.37 4.71
N PHE A 221 10.37 3.19 5.75
CA PHE A 221 10.92 4.29 6.56
C PHE A 221 11.82 5.22 5.73
N ALA A 222 12.61 4.67 4.80
CA ALA A 222 13.45 5.49 3.92
C ALA A 222 12.64 6.30 2.90
N GLN A 223 11.46 5.80 2.50
CA GLN A 223 10.71 6.34 1.35
C GLN A 223 9.47 7.15 1.74
N SER A 224 8.90 6.91 2.93
CA SER A 224 7.62 7.46 3.34
C SER A 224 7.76 8.40 4.53
N ALA A 225 7.46 9.69 4.31
CA ALA A 225 7.38 10.69 5.37
C ALA A 225 6.30 10.35 6.42
N PHE A 226 5.23 9.65 6.01
CA PHE A 226 4.19 9.18 6.94
C PHE A 226 4.73 8.15 7.92
N VAL A 227 5.55 7.20 7.46
CA VAL A 227 6.19 6.19 8.32
C VAL A 227 7.17 6.84 9.28
N GLN A 228 8.02 7.74 8.79
CA GLN A 228 8.93 8.53 9.66
C GLN A 228 8.15 9.34 10.70
N GLY A 229 7.03 9.96 10.29
CA GLY A 229 6.14 10.70 11.18
C GLY A 229 5.55 9.82 12.28
N GLN A 230 5.05 8.64 11.93
CA GLN A 230 4.48 7.70 12.90
C GLN A 230 5.53 7.15 13.87
N PHE A 231 6.74 6.83 13.40
CA PHE A 231 7.84 6.45 14.29
C PHE A 231 8.18 7.56 15.30
N ARG A 232 8.27 8.82 14.86
CA ARG A 232 8.48 9.97 15.75
C ARG A 232 7.35 10.14 16.77
N GLN A 233 6.10 9.94 16.36
CA GLN A 233 4.95 10.01 17.26
C GLN A 233 4.96 8.90 18.31
N VAL A 234 5.34 7.67 17.91
CA VAL A 234 5.48 6.53 18.83
C VAL A 234 6.63 6.78 19.80
N GLU A 235 7.79 7.23 19.30
CA GLU A 235 8.95 7.58 20.14
C GLU A 235 8.58 8.65 21.18
N ALA A 236 7.95 9.76 20.75
CA ALA A 236 7.53 10.83 21.65
C ALA A 236 6.52 10.38 22.72
N ARG A 237 5.60 9.47 22.37
CA ARG A 237 4.66 8.89 23.34
C ARG A 237 5.37 8.02 24.37
N ILE A 238 6.32 7.19 23.95
CA ILE A 238 7.09 6.35 24.86
C ILE A 238 8.02 7.22 25.73
N ASP A 239 8.69 8.22 25.16
CA ASP A 239 9.50 9.19 25.91
C ASP A 239 8.67 9.88 27.00
N SER A 240 7.44 10.30 26.71
CA SER A 240 6.53 10.90 27.68
C SER A 240 6.18 9.93 28.83
N LEU A 241 5.86 8.67 28.52
CA LEU A 241 5.54 7.65 29.52
C LEU A 241 6.75 7.28 30.39
N VAL A 242 7.93 7.18 29.76
CA VAL A 242 9.17 6.79 30.43
C VAL A 242 9.78 7.95 31.24
N GLY A 243 9.53 9.19 30.82
CA GLY A 243 9.91 10.42 31.50
C GLY A 243 9.07 10.76 32.74
N ALA A 244 7.91 10.11 32.93
CA ALA A 244 7.09 10.30 34.12
C ALA A 244 7.88 9.97 35.40
N GLN A 245 7.67 10.75 36.47
CA GLN A 245 8.42 10.62 37.72
C GLN A 245 8.10 9.33 38.48
N SER A 246 6.93 8.72 38.21
CA SER A 246 6.50 7.43 38.74
C SER A 246 7.12 6.23 38.01
N THR A 247 7.85 6.43 36.91
CA THR A 247 8.40 5.33 36.11
C THR A 247 9.76 4.86 36.66
N PRO A 248 9.97 3.56 36.90
CA PRO A 248 11.22 3.03 37.44
C PRO A 248 12.45 3.40 36.59
N PRO A 249 13.61 3.72 37.19
CA PRO A 249 14.83 4.06 36.44
C PRO A 249 15.27 3.00 35.43
N ALA A 250 15.01 1.72 35.72
CA ALA A 250 15.31 0.62 34.81
C ALA A 250 14.56 0.74 33.47
N ALA A 251 13.30 1.19 33.48
CA ALA A 251 12.53 1.37 32.25
C ALA A 251 13.12 2.49 31.37
N ARG A 252 13.68 3.54 31.98
CA ARG A 252 14.41 4.59 31.27
C ARG A 252 15.67 4.05 30.62
N GLN A 253 16.48 3.29 31.36
CA GLN A 253 17.71 2.69 30.84
C GLN A 253 17.43 1.73 29.67
N VAL A 254 16.42 0.86 29.80
CA VAL A 254 16.02 -0.05 28.72
C VAL A 254 15.56 0.73 27.50
N TRP A 255 14.76 1.78 27.67
CA TRP A 255 14.30 2.59 26.55
C TRP A 255 15.43 3.33 25.82
N GLU A 256 16.38 3.90 26.56
CA GLU A 256 17.58 4.51 25.95
C GLU A 256 18.43 3.48 25.19
N ALA A 257 18.59 2.27 25.73
CA ALA A 257 19.29 1.19 25.05
C ALA A 257 18.58 0.77 23.75
N VAL A 258 17.24 0.69 23.77
CA VAL A 258 16.43 0.40 22.57
C VAL A 258 16.59 1.50 21.52
N LYS A 259 16.53 2.78 21.92
CA LYS A 259 16.76 3.92 21.02
C LYS A 259 18.16 3.88 20.40
N GLY A 260 19.19 3.64 21.22
CA GLY A 260 20.57 3.49 20.77
C GLY A 260 20.73 2.35 19.76
N GLY A 261 20.18 1.18 20.06
CA GLY A 261 20.20 0.02 19.16
C GLY A 261 19.48 0.28 17.84
N ALA A 262 18.31 0.92 17.89
CA ALA A 262 17.54 1.28 16.69
C ALA A 262 18.29 2.27 15.79
N ARG A 263 18.98 3.27 16.37
CA ARG A 263 19.81 4.23 15.63
C ARG A 263 21.01 3.56 14.97
N THR A 264 21.74 2.73 15.72
CA THR A 264 22.86 1.95 15.18
C THR A 264 22.41 1.03 14.05
N PHE A 265 21.28 0.34 14.21
CA PHE A 265 20.70 -0.50 13.16
C PHE A 265 20.29 0.31 11.93
N HIS A 266 19.64 1.46 12.11
CA HIS A 266 19.29 2.39 11.03
C HIS A 266 20.53 2.80 10.24
N ASP A 267 21.60 3.17 10.95
CA ASP A 267 22.85 3.66 10.37
C ASP A 267 23.65 2.57 9.65
N ALA A 268 23.63 1.34 10.18
CA ALA A 268 24.29 0.19 9.56
C ALA A 268 23.56 -0.27 8.28
N THR A 269 22.24 -0.11 8.23
CA THR A 269 21.38 -0.51 7.11
C THR A 269 21.09 0.60 6.10
N ASP A 270 21.71 1.77 6.26
CA ASP A 270 21.57 2.89 5.32
C ASP A 270 22.38 2.64 4.04
N VAL A 271 21.72 2.10 3.02
CA VAL A 271 22.28 1.82 1.69
C VAL A 271 22.78 3.10 1.00
N GLY A 272 22.25 4.28 1.36
CA GLY A 272 22.68 5.56 0.81
C GLY A 272 24.17 5.86 1.06
N LYS A 273 24.71 5.45 2.21
CA LYS A 273 26.14 5.59 2.53
C LYS A 273 27.03 4.78 1.60
N TYR A 274 26.60 3.57 1.25
CA TYR A 274 27.36 2.66 0.38
C TYR A 274 27.26 3.05 -1.10
N VAL A 275 26.12 3.57 -1.53
CA VAL A 275 25.92 4.07 -2.91
C VAL A 275 26.61 5.43 -3.13
N ALA A 276 26.53 6.35 -2.16
CA ALA A 276 27.21 7.64 -2.23
C ALA A 276 28.74 7.50 -2.11
N GLY A 277 29.22 6.59 -1.24
CA GLY A 277 30.65 6.26 -1.14
C GLY A 277 31.23 5.69 -2.44
N ALA A 278 30.49 4.83 -3.12
CA ALA A 278 30.88 4.28 -4.43
C ALA A 278 30.88 5.34 -5.56
N GLN A 279 30.01 6.35 -5.48
CA GLN A 279 30.01 7.47 -6.45
C GLN A 279 31.11 8.50 -6.18
N ALA A 280 31.49 8.71 -4.91
CA ALA A 280 32.61 9.57 -4.54
C ALA A 280 33.95 8.99 -5.01
N GLN A 281 34.17 7.67 -4.86
CA GLN A 281 35.37 6.99 -5.38
C GLN A 281 35.50 7.06 -6.91
N LYS A 282 34.37 7.09 -7.64
CA LYS A 282 34.36 7.23 -9.10
C LYS A 282 34.66 8.64 -9.62
N LYS A 283 34.57 9.67 -8.78
CA LYS A 283 34.93 11.06 -9.16
C LYS A 283 36.38 11.43 -8.85
N THR A 284 37.10 10.55 -8.17
CA THR A 284 38.52 10.71 -7.82
C THR A 284 39.44 9.72 -8.52
N SER A 285 38.95 9.02 -9.55
CA SER A 285 39.74 8.13 -10.43
C SER A 285 39.75 8.67 -11.86
#